data_AF-A0A2A8CTE0-F1
#
_entry.id   AF-A0A2A8CTE0-F1
#
_cell.length_a   1.000
_cell.length_b   1.000
_cell.length_c   1.000
_cell.angle_alpha   90.00
_cell.angle_beta   90.00
_cell.angle_gamma   90.00
#
_symmetry.space_group_name_H-M   'P 1'
#
loop_
_entity.id
_entity.type
_entity.pdbx_description
1 polymer ?
#
loop_
_entity_poly.entity_id
_entity_poly.type
_entity_poly.pdbx_seq_one_letter_code
_entity_poly.pdbx_strand_id
1 'polypeptide(L)'
;MSTNDTSVEKKKNDLSNLPTELTERGREIWLAGLGALSRVEEEGDKVFKSLVERGRDYEGKRRKQLDDAAHSLKERQDALTSDVSKRIDDATKTVEDVVNRTVNSTLGRIGVPTRHEVKGLSDKVGDLSRKLDALGSMLATQVQDAEGEVVYHVSPHEEGWAVIREGAERATKLFGTKKEAVSAGRDIAKRHIPSQLVVHKQDRSVQESFSYAEEDDE
;
A
#
# COMPACT_ATOMS: atom_id res chain seq x y z
N MET A 1 -62.32 48.59 -32.65
CA MET A 1 -61.79 47.20 -32.62
C MET A 1 -60.39 47.28 -32.04
N SER A 2 -60.09 46.86 -30.79
CA SER A 2 -60.04 45.48 -30.27
C SER A 2 -59.35 44.55 -31.28
N THR A 3 -58.16 44.00 -31.05
CA THR A 3 -57.80 43.12 -29.92
C THR A 3 -56.29 43.04 -29.66
N ASN A 4 -55.93 42.77 -28.40
CA ASN A 4 -54.66 42.20 -27.93
C ASN A 4 -54.32 40.86 -28.61
N ASP A 5 -53.03 40.58 -28.79
CA ASP A 5 -52.46 39.24 -28.54
C ASP A 5 -50.96 39.36 -28.16
N THR A 6 -50.69 39.40 -26.85
CA THR A 6 -49.35 39.19 -26.28
C THR A 6 -49.17 37.71 -26.00
N SER A 7 -48.56 36.99 -26.94
CA SER A 7 -48.08 35.63 -26.70
C SER A 7 -46.62 35.68 -26.25
N VAL A 8 -46.41 35.59 -24.93
CA VAL A 8 -45.10 35.37 -24.32
C VAL A 8 -44.80 33.86 -24.37
N GLU A 9 -43.98 33.44 -25.32
CA GLU A 9 -43.42 32.08 -25.37
C GLU A 9 -42.45 31.87 -24.19
N LYS A 10 -42.87 31.03 -23.23
CA LYS A 10 -41.99 30.53 -22.17
C LYS A 10 -41.01 29.50 -22.75
N LYS A 11 -39.74 29.88 -22.95
CA LYS A 11 -38.62 28.92 -23.14
C LYS A 11 -38.54 27.99 -21.93
N LYS A 12 -38.97 26.74 -22.10
CA LYS A 12 -38.74 25.65 -21.15
C LYS A 12 -37.33 25.09 -21.36
N ASN A 13 -36.64 24.83 -20.25
CA ASN A 13 -35.23 24.48 -20.13
C ASN A 13 -34.78 23.29 -20.98
N ASP A 14 -33.75 23.53 -21.79
CA ASP A 14 -33.02 22.58 -22.65
C ASP A 14 -31.81 22.00 -21.89
N LEU A 15 -32.05 21.46 -20.68
CA LEU A 15 -30.97 21.01 -19.77
C LEU A 15 -30.88 19.48 -19.65
N SER A 16 -31.83 18.73 -20.21
CA SER A 16 -31.86 17.26 -20.16
C SER A 16 -31.06 16.57 -21.27
N ASN A 17 -30.63 17.32 -22.30
CA ASN A 17 -29.92 16.78 -23.47
C ASN A 17 -28.40 17.04 -23.44
N LEU A 18 -27.91 17.80 -22.46
CA LEU A 18 -26.49 18.08 -22.25
C LEU A 18 -25.61 16.82 -22.04
N PRO A 19 -26.06 15.78 -21.32
CA PRO A 19 -25.24 14.58 -21.13
C PRO A 19 -25.06 13.78 -22.43
N THR A 20 -26.08 13.70 -23.28
CA THR A 20 -26.06 12.96 -24.54
C THR A 20 -25.23 13.68 -25.61
N GLU A 21 -25.36 15.00 -25.74
CA GLU A 21 -24.53 15.78 -26.68
C GLU A 21 -23.05 15.84 -26.27
N LEU A 22 -22.72 15.93 -24.97
CA LEU A 22 -21.32 15.85 -24.53
C LEU A 22 -20.73 14.46 -24.74
N THR A 23 -21.53 13.40 -24.56
CA THR A 23 -21.06 12.01 -24.73
C THR A 23 -20.83 11.66 -26.21
N GLU A 24 -21.65 12.20 -27.11
CA GLU A 24 -21.55 11.95 -28.55
C GLU A 24 -20.38 12.75 -29.18
N ARG A 25 -20.24 14.04 -28.85
CA ARG A 25 -19.10 14.85 -29.31
C ARG A 25 -17.76 14.37 -28.72
N GLY A 26 -17.76 13.92 -27.47
CA GLY A 26 -16.60 13.30 -26.83
C GLY A 26 -16.17 12.01 -27.53
N ARG A 27 -17.13 11.19 -27.96
CA ARG A 27 -16.88 9.97 -28.74
C ARG A 27 -16.32 10.29 -30.13
N GLU A 28 -16.84 11.29 -30.81
CA GLU A 28 -16.33 11.72 -32.12
C GLU A 28 -14.89 12.25 -32.04
N ILE A 29 -14.57 13.07 -31.03
CA ILE A 29 -13.20 13.55 -30.79
C ILE A 29 -12.26 12.38 -30.47
N TRP A 30 -12.70 11.41 -29.67
CA TRP A 30 -11.91 10.23 -29.35
C TRP A 30 -11.66 9.34 -30.56
N LEU A 31 -12.67 9.11 -31.40
CA LEU A 31 -12.54 8.35 -32.65
C LEU A 31 -11.67 9.08 -33.69
N ALA A 32 -11.74 10.42 -33.75
CA ALA A 32 -10.84 11.22 -34.57
C ALA A 32 -9.39 11.14 -34.07
N GLY A 33 -9.18 11.13 -32.75
CA GLY A 33 -7.86 10.90 -32.14
C GLY A 33 -7.30 9.51 -32.46
N LEU A 34 -8.14 8.46 -32.37
CA LEU A 34 -7.77 7.09 -32.74
C LEU A 34 -7.51 6.95 -34.25
N GLY A 35 -8.29 7.61 -35.10
CA GLY A 35 -8.09 7.61 -36.55
C GLY A 35 -6.84 8.39 -37.00
N ALA A 36 -6.48 9.46 -36.28
CA ALA A 36 -5.22 10.17 -36.50
C ALA A 36 -4.01 9.31 -36.09
N LEU A 37 -4.15 8.52 -35.02
CA LEU A 37 -3.14 7.56 -34.59
C LEU A 37 -2.99 6.38 -35.58
N SER A 38 -4.09 5.83 -36.09
CA SER A 38 -4.03 4.77 -37.11
C SER A 38 -3.43 5.25 -38.43
N ARG A 39 -3.65 6.52 -38.81
CA ARG A 39 -3.03 7.12 -40.01
C ARG A 39 -1.51 7.26 -39.89
N VAL A 40 -0.97 7.34 -38.68
CA VAL A 40 0.48 7.32 -38.42
C VAL A 40 1.05 5.91 -38.64
N GLU A 41 0.29 4.84 -38.43
CA GLU A 41 0.72 3.46 -38.69
C GLU A 41 0.71 3.10 -40.19
N GLU A 42 -0.24 3.63 -40.97
CA GLU A 42 -0.37 3.31 -42.42
C GLU A 42 0.57 4.11 -43.34
N GLU A 43 0.91 5.36 -43.01
CA GLU A 43 1.66 6.27 -43.88
C GLU A 43 2.79 7.02 -43.16
N GLY A 44 3.19 6.57 -41.97
CA GLY A 44 4.04 7.28 -41.01
C GLY A 44 5.29 7.93 -41.61
N ASP A 45 5.96 7.26 -42.53
CA ASP A 45 7.17 7.75 -43.20
C ASP A 45 6.93 9.00 -44.08
N LYS A 46 5.79 9.07 -44.79
CA LYS A 46 5.45 10.21 -45.66
C LYS A 46 4.94 11.39 -44.84
N VAL A 47 4.13 11.12 -43.83
CA VAL A 47 3.64 12.14 -42.89
C VAL A 47 4.81 12.75 -42.13
N PHE A 48 5.75 11.93 -41.64
CA PHE A 48 6.97 12.39 -41.02
C PHE A 48 7.80 13.26 -41.96
N LYS A 49 8.07 12.81 -43.20
CA LYS A 49 8.81 13.61 -44.19
C LYS A 49 8.13 14.94 -44.48
N SER A 50 6.81 14.97 -44.64
CA SER A 50 6.04 16.19 -44.88
C SER A 50 6.04 17.14 -43.67
N LEU A 51 6.00 16.60 -42.45
CA LEU A 51 6.13 17.39 -41.22
C LEU A 51 7.54 17.94 -41.04
N VAL A 52 8.57 17.16 -41.37
CA VAL A 52 9.97 17.58 -41.34
C VAL A 52 10.22 18.69 -42.36
N GLU A 53 9.68 18.58 -43.57
CA GLU A 53 9.80 19.60 -44.62
C GLU A 53 9.09 20.89 -44.23
N ARG A 54 7.85 20.80 -43.74
CA ARG A 54 7.12 21.95 -43.19
C ARG A 54 7.84 22.56 -41.99
N GLY A 55 8.48 21.75 -41.16
CA GLY A 55 9.30 22.19 -40.04
C GLY A 55 10.52 22.98 -40.49
N ARG A 56 11.24 22.50 -41.52
CA ARG A 56 12.37 23.22 -42.12
C ARG A 56 11.97 24.55 -42.76
N ASP A 57 10.83 24.58 -43.44
CA ASP A 57 10.28 25.83 -44.01
C ASP A 57 9.90 26.82 -42.93
N TYR A 58 9.28 26.34 -41.85
CA TYR A 58 8.87 27.16 -40.72
C TYR A 58 10.07 27.68 -39.92
N GLU A 59 11.07 26.83 -39.68
CA GLU A 59 12.35 27.21 -39.08
C GLU A 59 13.08 28.24 -39.95
N GLY A 60 13.15 28.04 -41.27
CA GLY A 60 13.77 28.97 -42.20
C GLY A 60 13.07 30.34 -42.22
N LYS A 61 11.73 30.36 -42.23
CA LYS A 61 10.95 31.62 -42.16
C LYS A 61 11.12 32.32 -40.81
N ARG A 62 11.08 31.57 -39.71
CA ARG A 62 11.26 32.10 -38.36
C ARG A 62 12.69 32.57 -38.10
N ARG A 63 13.71 31.85 -38.60
CA ARG A 63 15.12 32.23 -38.47
C ARG A 63 15.43 33.52 -39.19
N LYS A 64 14.86 33.74 -40.39
CA LYS A 64 14.93 35.05 -41.08
C LYS A 64 14.29 36.17 -40.26
N GLN A 65 13.10 35.95 -39.71
CA GLN A 65 12.42 36.92 -38.85
C GLN A 65 13.17 37.17 -37.53
N LEU A 66 13.83 36.15 -36.98
CA LEU A 66 14.67 36.26 -35.80
C LEU A 66 15.99 36.96 -36.09
N ASP A 67 16.59 36.78 -37.26
CA ASP A 67 17.80 37.51 -37.68
C ASP A 67 17.46 39.01 -37.86
N ASP A 68 16.33 39.34 -38.49
CA ASP A 68 15.85 40.72 -38.62
C ASP A 68 15.51 41.35 -37.26
N ALA A 69 14.86 40.58 -36.37
CA ALA A 69 14.58 41.02 -35.00
C ALA A 69 15.87 41.15 -34.17
N ALA A 70 16.82 40.22 -34.32
CA ALA A 70 18.12 40.24 -33.64
C ALA A 70 18.94 41.46 -34.06
N HIS A 71 18.88 41.87 -35.33
CA HIS A 71 19.49 43.11 -35.79
C HIS A 71 18.91 44.35 -35.10
N SER A 72 17.59 44.41 -34.90
CA SER A 72 16.94 45.50 -34.14
C SER A 72 17.12 45.41 -32.62
N LEU A 73 17.38 44.21 -32.11
CA LEU A 73 17.63 43.94 -30.69
C LEU A 73 19.09 44.20 -30.30
N LYS A 74 20.02 44.10 -31.25
CA LYS A 74 21.45 44.40 -31.05
C LYS A 74 21.69 45.86 -30.65
N GLU A 75 20.83 46.79 -31.08
CA GLU A 75 20.84 48.19 -30.63
C GLU A 75 20.29 48.39 -29.21
N ARG A 76 19.51 47.43 -28.69
CA ARG A 76 18.94 47.45 -27.32
C ARG A 76 19.66 46.51 -26.35
N GLN A 77 20.71 45.82 -26.82
CA GLN A 77 21.37 44.71 -26.13
C GLN A 77 22.29 45.17 -24.98
N ASP A 78 22.89 46.36 -25.06
CA ASP A 78 23.85 46.83 -24.04
C ASP A 78 23.21 47.08 -22.65
N ALA A 79 21.88 47.13 -22.54
CA ALA A 79 21.15 47.45 -21.31
C ALA A 79 20.38 46.29 -20.66
N LEU A 80 20.26 45.10 -21.29
CA LEU A 80 19.31 44.06 -20.85
C LEU A 80 19.87 42.63 -20.73
N THR A 81 21.16 42.41 -20.98
CA THR A 81 21.76 41.05 -20.96
C THR A 81 21.70 40.36 -19.59
N SER A 82 21.54 41.07 -18.47
CA SER A 82 21.53 40.46 -17.13
C SER A 82 20.16 39.90 -16.68
N ASP A 83 19.03 40.41 -17.19
CA ASP A 83 17.71 40.06 -16.64
C ASP A 83 16.97 38.99 -17.44
N VAL A 84 17.28 38.86 -18.74
CA VAL A 84 16.64 37.89 -19.62
C VAL A 84 17.13 36.46 -19.33
N SER A 85 18.43 36.29 -19.08
CA SER A 85 18.99 34.96 -18.83
C SER A 85 18.42 34.34 -17.54
N LYS A 86 18.25 35.13 -16.48
CA LYS A 86 17.67 34.66 -15.20
C LYS A 86 16.21 34.27 -15.34
N ARG A 87 15.42 35.02 -16.12
CA ARG A 87 13.99 34.72 -16.34
C ARG A 87 13.78 33.49 -17.21
N ILE A 88 14.69 33.21 -18.14
CA ILE A 88 14.65 32.00 -18.97
C ILE A 88 15.00 30.77 -18.13
N ASP A 89 15.98 30.87 -17.22
CA ASP A 89 16.33 29.78 -16.31
C ASP A 89 15.19 29.44 -15.34
N ASP A 90 14.50 30.46 -14.80
CA ASP A 90 13.36 30.27 -13.90
C ASP A 90 12.11 29.74 -14.62
N ALA A 91 11.86 30.19 -15.85
CA ALA A 91 10.79 29.66 -16.68
C ALA A 91 11.03 28.18 -17.02
N THR A 92 12.28 27.80 -17.30
CA THR A 92 12.65 26.41 -17.63
C THR A 92 12.42 25.48 -16.43
N LYS A 93 12.81 25.91 -15.22
CA LYS A 93 12.56 25.14 -13.98
C LYS A 93 11.06 24.97 -13.68
N THR A 94 10.27 26.01 -13.89
CA THR A 94 8.81 25.95 -13.66
C THR A 94 8.15 24.97 -14.62
N VAL A 95 8.61 24.90 -15.87
CA VAL A 95 8.14 23.90 -16.84
C VAL A 95 8.54 22.50 -16.42
N GLU A 96 9.78 22.30 -15.96
CA GLU A 96 10.26 21.00 -15.47
C GLU A 96 9.43 20.49 -14.28
N ASP A 97 9.09 21.36 -13.34
CA ASP A 97 8.26 21.02 -12.17
C ASP A 97 6.83 20.63 -12.55
N VAL A 98 6.21 21.36 -13.48
CA VAL A 98 4.83 21.09 -13.93
C VAL A 98 4.78 19.80 -14.75
N VAL A 99 5.78 19.55 -15.60
CA VAL A 99 5.90 18.31 -16.38
C VAL A 99 6.09 17.13 -15.45
N ASN A 100 7.05 17.18 -14.52
CA ASN A 100 7.27 16.12 -13.54
C ASN A 100 6.02 15.81 -12.71
N ARG A 101 5.28 16.85 -12.27
CA ARG A 101 4.04 16.67 -11.52
C ARG A 101 2.94 16.00 -12.35
N THR A 102 2.79 16.43 -13.61
CA THR A 102 1.76 15.90 -14.52
C THR A 102 2.05 14.45 -14.89
N VAL A 103 3.31 14.13 -15.24
CA VAL A 103 3.76 12.78 -15.58
C VAL A 103 3.61 11.84 -14.38
N ASN A 104 4.01 12.27 -13.18
CA ASN A 104 3.85 11.46 -11.98
C ASN A 104 2.36 11.23 -11.63
N SER A 105 1.49 12.19 -11.93
CA SER A 105 0.04 12.09 -11.70
C SER A 105 -0.68 11.21 -12.72
N THR A 106 -0.29 11.25 -13.99
CA THR A 106 -0.91 10.44 -15.05
C THR A 106 -0.48 8.97 -14.97
N LEU A 107 0.76 8.67 -14.59
CA LEU A 107 1.22 7.30 -14.40
C LEU A 107 0.40 6.55 -13.34
N GLY A 108 0.14 7.18 -12.19
CA GLY A 108 -0.74 6.62 -11.15
C GLY A 108 -2.19 6.43 -11.60
N ARG A 109 -2.69 7.28 -12.50
CA ARG A 109 -4.06 7.18 -13.05
C ARG A 109 -4.21 6.11 -14.15
N ILE A 110 -3.13 5.79 -14.86
CA ILE A 110 -3.11 4.75 -15.91
C ILE A 110 -2.82 3.36 -15.29
N GLY A 111 -2.68 3.28 -13.96
CA GLY A 111 -2.46 2.02 -13.25
C GLY A 111 -1.01 1.51 -13.35
N VAL A 112 -0.06 2.38 -13.72
CA VAL A 112 1.36 2.05 -13.78
C VAL A 112 2.00 2.46 -12.45
N PRO A 113 2.48 1.51 -11.62
CA PRO A 113 3.07 1.82 -10.33
C PRO A 113 4.26 2.77 -10.45
N THR A 114 4.24 3.86 -9.69
CA THR A 114 5.35 4.79 -9.62
C THR A 114 6.48 4.23 -8.75
N ARG A 115 7.73 4.66 -8.98
CA ARG A 115 8.90 4.23 -8.17
C ARG A 115 8.69 4.44 -6.67
N HIS A 116 7.98 5.50 -6.29
CA HIS A 116 7.70 5.80 -4.89
C HIS A 116 6.70 4.83 -4.27
N GLU A 117 5.64 4.46 -5.00
CA GLU A 117 4.65 3.47 -4.55
C GLU A 117 5.26 2.07 -4.41
N VAL A 118 6.12 1.68 -5.36
CA VAL A 118 6.86 0.40 -5.28
C VAL A 118 7.74 0.37 -4.03
N LYS A 119 8.46 1.47 -3.74
CA LYS A 119 9.29 1.57 -2.54
C LYS A 119 8.45 1.50 -1.26
N GLY A 120 7.35 2.25 -1.19
CA GLY A 120 6.47 2.24 -0.02
C GLY A 120 5.80 0.88 0.22
N LEU A 121 5.50 0.12 -0.84
CA LEU A 121 5.00 -1.25 -0.70
C LEU A 121 6.10 -2.22 -0.25
N SER A 122 7.33 -2.07 -0.77
CA SER A 122 8.49 -2.86 -0.34
C SER A 122 8.78 -2.70 1.15
N ASP A 123 8.74 -1.47 1.67
CA ASP A 123 8.94 -1.19 3.10
C ASP A 123 7.84 -1.85 3.96
N LYS A 124 6.58 -1.76 3.52
CA LYS A 124 5.45 -2.42 4.18
C LYS A 124 5.56 -3.95 4.19
N VAL A 125 6.03 -4.56 3.10
CA VAL A 125 6.30 -6.00 3.03
C VAL A 125 7.41 -6.39 3.99
N GLY A 126 8.48 -5.60 4.09
CA GLY A 126 9.55 -5.82 5.06
C GLY A 126 9.05 -5.77 6.51
N ASP A 127 8.19 -4.81 6.85
CA ASP A 127 7.57 -4.72 8.17
C ASP A 127 6.64 -5.89 8.46
N LEU A 128 5.84 -6.31 7.47
CA LEU A 128 4.94 -7.44 7.62
C LEU A 128 5.71 -8.76 7.77
N SER A 129 6.80 -8.95 7.01
CA SER A 129 7.69 -10.12 7.14
C SER A 129 8.24 -10.21 8.57
N ARG A 130 8.75 -9.09 9.11
CA ARG A 130 9.24 -9.04 10.50
C ARG A 130 8.17 -9.37 11.53
N LYS A 131 6.93 -8.91 11.33
CA LYS A 131 5.80 -9.26 12.19
C LYS A 131 5.42 -10.74 12.07
N LEU A 132 5.48 -11.30 10.86
CA LEU A 132 5.19 -12.71 10.62
C LEU A 132 6.26 -13.59 11.28
N ASP A 133 7.55 -13.23 11.16
CA ASP A 133 8.65 -13.93 11.81
C ASP A 133 8.53 -13.87 13.34
N ALA A 134 8.18 -12.69 13.88
CA ALA A 134 7.95 -12.53 15.31
C ALA A 134 6.77 -13.39 15.79
N LEU A 135 5.63 -13.37 15.09
CA LEU A 135 4.50 -14.25 15.41
C LEU A 135 4.85 -15.73 15.25
N GLY A 136 5.61 -16.08 14.22
CA GLY A 136 6.14 -17.42 14.00
C GLY A 136 7.02 -17.88 15.15
N SER A 137 7.90 -17.02 15.67
CA SER A 137 8.73 -17.33 16.84
C SER A 137 7.92 -17.46 18.12
N MET A 138 6.93 -16.60 18.34
CA MET A 138 6.02 -16.69 19.49
C MET A 138 5.21 -17.98 19.45
N LEU A 139 4.71 -18.35 18.27
CA LEU A 139 3.99 -19.60 18.08
C LEU A 139 4.92 -20.82 18.24
N ALA A 140 6.14 -20.75 17.73
CA ALA A 140 7.14 -21.81 17.91
C ALA A 140 7.48 -22.02 19.39
N THR A 141 7.62 -20.95 20.18
CA THR A 141 7.77 -21.05 21.65
C THR A 141 6.53 -21.68 22.29
N GLN A 142 5.33 -21.28 21.86
CA GLN A 142 4.07 -21.80 22.40
C GLN A 142 3.82 -23.28 22.05
N VAL A 143 4.29 -23.72 20.88
CA VAL A 143 4.25 -25.13 20.45
C VAL A 143 5.33 -25.95 21.15
N GLN A 144 6.54 -25.41 21.36
CA GLN A 144 7.58 -26.08 22.15
C GLN A 144 7.16 -26.29 23.60
N ASP A 145 6.47 -25.33 24.21
CA ASP A 145 5.90 -25.48 25.56
C ASP A 145 4.75 -26.50 25.61
N ALA A 146 4.12 -26.79 24.45
CA ALA A 146 3.03 -27.76 24.33
C ALA A 146 3.50 -29.18 23.92
N GLU A 147 4.65 -29.30 23.25
CA GLU A 147 5.25 -30.56 22.78
C GLU A 147 6.35 -31.11 23.70
N GLY A 148 6.83 -30.32 24.67
CA GLY A 148 7.72 -30.79 25.74
C GLY A 148 6.99 -31.54 26.86
N GLU A 149 7.71 -32.40 27.60
CA GLU A 149 7.17 -33.10 28.79
C GLU A 149 6.51 -32.09 29.74
N VAL A 150 5.17 -32.14 29.85
CA VAL A 150 4.45 -31.15 30.64
C VAL A 150 4.60 -31.50 32.12
N VAL A 151 5.37 -30.72 32.87
CA VAL A 151 5.54 -30.94 34.30
C VAL A 151 4.46 -30.24 35.11
N TYR A 152 3.86 -30.94 36.07
CA TYR A 152 2.87 -30.43 37.01
C TYR A 152 3.45 -30.45 38.42
N HIS A 153 3.33 -29.34 39.14
CA HIS A 153 3.77 -29.21 40.52
C HIS A 153 2.58 -29.20 41.47
N VAL A 154 2.62 -30.07 42.49
CA VAL A 154 1.72 -30.02 43.63
C VAL A 154 2.45 -29.34 44.78
N SER A 155 2.08 -28.09 45.08
CA SER A 155 2.78 -27.25 46.06
C SER A 155 1.82 -26.65 47.11
N PRO A 156 2.31 -26.33 48.31
CA PRO A 156 1.50 -25.67 49.34
C PRO A 156 1.11 -24.26 48.90
N HIS A 157 -0.17 -23.92 49.10
CA HIS A 157 -0.77 -22.62 48.79
C HIS A 157 -1.45 -22.06 50.06
N GLU A 158 -1.75 -20.75 50.07
CA GLU A 158 -2.37 -20.08 51.24
C GLU A 158 -3.72 -20.72 51.65
N GLU A 159 -4.47 -21.21 50.66
CA GLU A 159 -5.77 -21.86 50.82
C GLU A 159 -5.70 -23.41 50.80
N GLY A 160 -4.51 -23.99 50.99
CA GLY A 160 -4.30 -25.44 51.04
C GLY A 160 -3.21 -25.92 50.08
N TRP A 161 -3.60 -26.62 49.02
CA TRP A 161 -2.69 -27.24 48.05
C TRP A 161 -3.08 -26.88 46.62
N ALA A 162 -2.10 -26.50 45.82
CA ALA A 162 -2.29 -26.10 44.44
C ALA A 162 -1.63 -27.09 43.48
N VAL A 163 -2.31 -27.36 42.36
CA VAL A 163 -1.71 -27.99 41.18
C VAL A 163 -1.39 -26.89 40.17
N ILE A 164 -0.13 -26.77 39.78
CA ILE A 164 0.38 -25.73 38.88
C ILE A 164 1.12 -26.41 37.73
N ARG A 165 0.85 -26.02 36.49
CA ARG A 165 1.67 -26.46 35.35
C ARG A 165 3.00 -25.68 35.35
N GLU A 166 4.11 -26.32 35.05
CA GLU A 166 5.40 -25.65 34.89
C GLU A 166 5.29 -24.55 33.83
N GLY A 167 5.79 -23.35 34.17
CA GLY A 167 5.61 -22.13 33.36
C GLY A 167 4.28 -21.39 33.54
N ALA A 168 3.30 -21.93 34.27
CA ALA A 168 2.03 -21.22 34.52
C ALA A 168 2.14 -20.25 35.71
N GLU A 169 1.69 -19.01 35.52
CA GLU A 169 1.67 -17.99 36.57
C GLU A 169 0.59 -18.21 37.64
N ARG A 170 -0.36 -19.13 37.40
CA ARG A 170 -1.52 -19.37 38.27
C ARG A 170 -1.75 -20.85 38.50
N ALA A 171 -2.29 -21.16 39.68
CA ALA A 171 -2.74 -22.51 39.98
C ALA A 171 -3.85 -22.95 39.02
N THR A 172 -3.70 -24.13 38.44
CA THR A 172 -4.71 -24.79 37.61
C THR A 172 -5.93 -25.14 38.46
N LYS A 173 -5.69 -25.65 39.68
CA LYS A 173 -6.73 -25.95 40.68
C LYS A 173 -6.19 -25.82 42.10
N LEU A 174 -7.07 -25.42 43.02
CA LEU A 174 -6.84 -25.37 44.46
C LEU A 174 -7.64 -26.47 45.15
N PHE A 175 -7.04 -27.06 46.19
CA PHE A 175 -7.63 -28.12 46.99
C PHE A 175 -7.37 -27.86 48.46
N GLY A 176 -8.30 -28.26 49.33
CA GLY A 176 -8.11 -28.11 50.78
C GLY A 176 -7.04 -29.05 51.33
N THR A 177 -6.80 -30.19 50.67
CA THR A 177 -5.84 -31.21 51.16
C THR A 177 -4.83 -31.63 50.11
N LYS A 178 -3.64 -32.06 50.58
CA LYS A 178 -2.58 -32.59 49.72
C LYS A 178 -3.03 -33.80 48.92
N LYS A 179 -3.76 -34.71 49.57
CA LYS A 179 -4.18 -35.97 48.98
C LYS A 179 -5.07 -35.75 47.75
N GLU A 180 -6.00 -34.79 47.85
CA GLU A 180 -6.86 -34.39 46.74
C GLU A 180 -6.05 -33.75 45.61
N ALA A 181 -5.11 -32.85 45.95
CA ALA A 181 -4.25 -32.20 44.97
C ALA A 181 -3.35 -33.20 44.21
N VAL A 182 -2.77 -34.19 44.91
CA VAL A 182 -1.96 -35.24 44.28
C VAL A 182 -2.80 -36.13 43.37
N SER A 183 -4.01 -36.53 43.82
CA SER A 183 -4.91 -37.33 42.99
C SER A 183 -5.29 -36.59 41.71
N ALA A 184 -5.71 -35.33 41.83
CA ALA A 184 -6.06 -34.51 40.69
C ALA A 184 -4.84 -34.23 39.79
N GLY A 185 -3.67 -34.00 40.37
CA GLY A 185 -2.42 -33.83 39.63
C GLY A 185 -2.04 -35.06 38.81
N ARG A 186 -2.23 -36.27 39.36
CA ARG A 186 -2.01 -37.52 38.61
C ARG A 186 -3.00 -37.68 37.45
N ASP A 187 -4.28 -37.38 37.67
CA ASP A 187 -5.29 -37.46 36.62
C ASP A 187 -5.04 -36.47 35.49
N ILE A 188 -4.52 -35.28 35.82
CA ILE A 188 -4.15 -34.26 34.84
C ILE A 188 -2.91 -34.71 34.06
N ALA A 189 -1.85 -35.17 34.74
CA ALA A 189 -0.64 -35.65 34.09
C ALA A 189 -0.94 -36.81 33.12
N LYS A 190 -1.69 -37.83 33.55
CA LYS A 190 -2.10 -38.95 32.68
C LYS A 190 -2.89 -38.56 31.43
N ARG A 191 -3.56 -37.40 31.42
CA ARG A 191 -4.29 -36.89 30.24
C ARG A 191 -3.40 -36.14 29.27
N HIS A 192 -2.22 -35.72 29.71
CA HIS A 192 -1.29 -34.87 28.97
C HIS A 192 0.05 -35.58 28.86
N ILE A 193 0.10 -36.71 28.15
CA ILE A 193 1.33 -37.47 27.92
C ILE A 193 2.05 -36.85 26.71
N PRO A 194 3.40 -36.69 26.73
CA PRO A 194 4.31 -36.94 27.86
C PRO A 194 4.20 -35.88 28.97
N SER A 195 4.21 -36.31 30.23
CA SER A 195 4.19 -35.41 31.40
C SER A 195 4.88 -35.96 32.63
N GLN A 196 5.20 -35.04 33.54
CA GLN A 196 5.70 -35.35 34.88
C GLN A 196 4.81 -34.72 35.96
N LEU A 197 4.69 -35.37 37.11
CA LEU A 197 4.06 -34.81 38.31
C LEU A 197 5.10 -34.77 39.43
N VAL A 198 5.42 -33.57 39.91
CA VAL A 198 6.31 -33.34 41.05
C VAL A 198 5.49 -32.93 42.26
N VAL A 199 5.56 -33.73 43.32
CA VAL A 199 4.86 -33.48 44.58
C VAL A 199 5.83 -32.86 45.57
N HIS A 200 5.54 -31.63 46.02
CA HIS A 200 6.34 -30.94 47.03
C HIS A 200 5.80 -31.21 48.45
N LYS A 201 6.63 -31.02 49.46
CA LYS A 201 6.25 -30.96 50.89
C LYS A 201 5.83 -29.55 51.28
N GLN A 202 5.40 -29.36 52.52
CA GLN A 202 5.00 -28.05 53.05
C GLN A 202 6.18 -27.06 53.13
N ASP A 203 7.41 -27.58 53.26
CA ASP A 203 8.66 -26.81 53.18
C ASP A 203 9.12 -26.53 51.73
N ARG A 204 8.30 -26.88 50.73
CA ARG A 204 8.56 -26.80 49.28
C ARG A 204 9.67 -27.73 48.76
N SER A 205 10.25 -28.60 49.59
CA SER A 205 11.16 -29.65 49.11
C SER A 205 10.41 -30.69 48.28
N VAL A 206 11.06 -31.29 47.30
CA VAL A 206 10.47 -32.38 46.51
C VAL A 206 10.28 -33.60 47.42
N GLN A 207 9.06 -34.13 47.43
CA GLN A 207 8.75 -35.38 48.12
C GLN A 207 8.82 -36.57 47.17
N GLU A 208 8.18 -36.45 46.00
CA GLU A 208 7.99 -37.56 45.08
C GLU A 208 7.77 -37.03 43.67
N SER A 209 8.17 -37.79 42.65
CA SER A 209 7.98 -37.46 41.25
C SER A 209 7.46 -38.67 40.48
N PHE A 210 6.50 -38.46 39.59
CA PHE A 210 5.95 -39.48 38.69
C PHE A 210 6.13 -39.01 37.26
N SER A 211 6.67 -39.83 36.37
CA SER A 211 6.72 -39.54 34.93
C SER A 211 5.73 -40.43 34.20
N TYR A 212 5.10 -39.89 33.16
CA TYR A 212 4.12 -40.54 32.30
C TYR A 212 4.54 -40.30 30.85
N ALA A 213 4.98 -41.35 30.17
CA ALA A 213 5.35 -41.34 28.75
C ALA A 213 4.30 -42.13 27.94
N GLU A 214 4.26 -41.93 26.62
CA GLU A 214 3.46 -42.82 25.77
C GLU A 214 4.12 -44.20 25.84
N GLU A 215 3.37 -45.20 26.29
CA GLU A 215 3.80 -46.58 26.15
C GLU A 215 3.63 -46.94 24.68
N ASP A 216 4.75 -47.11 23.95
CA ASP A 216 4.74 -47.65 22.60
C ASP A 216 4.17 -49.07 22.67
N ASP A 217 2.90 -49.23 22.27
CA ASP A 217 2.28 -50.55 22.08
C ASP A 217 2.99 -51.23 20.88
N GLU A 218 3.99 -52.07 21.18
CA GLU A 218 4.67 -52.99 20.25
C GLU A 218 3.89 -54.29 20.02
#